data_AF-A0A238ZJC0-F1
#
_entry.id   AF-A0A238ZJC0-F1
#
_cell.length_a   1.000
_cell.length_b   1.000
_cell.length_c   1.000
_cell.angle_alpha   90.00
_cell.angle_beta   90.00
_cell.angle_gamma   90.00
#
_symmetry.space_group_name_H-M   'P 1'
#
loop_
_entity.id
_entity.type
_entity.pdbx_description
1 polymer ?
#
loop_
_entity_poly.entity_id
_entity_poly.type
_entity_poly.pdbx_seq_one_letter_code
_entity_poly.pdbx_strand_id
1 'polypeptide(L)'
;MLLKYPILVSFLLLYCITYAQEKIESGVYITTDKLKYITIKDDFQFDYIVYSGYSPYMINEQRKKEKTSRTCGVVGYIGDLYGNGTYHILDGKLFLEFKVDYLSSREIDRRLIEGCVFEISQLEKIEE
;
A
#
# COMPACT_ATOMS: atom_id res chain seq x y z
N MET A 1 -15.33 33.18 35.69
CA MET A 1 -16.46 32.27 35.44
C MET A 1 -15.88 31.01 34.81
N LEU A 2 -15.50 30.05 35.66
CA LEU A 2 -14.71 28.87 35.30
C LEU A 2 -15.56 27.86 34.51
N LEU A 3 -14.96 27.28 33.47
CA LEU A 3 -15.59 26.36 32.51
C LEU A 3 -16.37 25.25 33.24
N LYS A 4 -17.70 25.22 33.04
CA LYS A 4 -18.61 24.27 33.69
C LYS A 4 -18.59 22.84 33.12
N TYR A 5 -17.78 22.55 32.09
CA TYR A 5 -17.85 21.28 31.36
C TYR A 5 -16.49 20.69 30.95
N PRO A 6 -15.56 20.43 31.89
CA PRO A 6 -14.25 19.86 31.56
C PRO A 6 -14.34 18.46 30.92
N ILE A 7 -15.38 17.68 31.27
CA ILE A 7 -15.62 16.33 30.74
C ILE A 7 -16.05 16.38 29.27
N LEU A 8 -16.90 17.35 28.91
CA LEU A 8 -17.43 17.50 27.57
C LEU A 8 -16.34 17.96 26.59
N VAL A 9 -15.41 18.81 27.05
CA VAL A 9 -14.23 19.22 26.29
C VAL A 9 -13.26 18.04 26.08
N SER A 10 -13.04 17.19 27.08
CA SER A 10 -12.19 15.99 26.94
C SER A 10 -12.78 14.98 25.95
N PHE A 11 -14.08 14.74 25.98
CA PHE A 11 -14.75 13.86 25.01
C PHE A 11 -14.67 14.42 23.58
N LEU A 12 -14.84 15.74 23.43
CA LEU A 12 -14.74 16.41 22.13
C LEU A 12 -13.31 16.31 21.55
N LEU A 13 -12.29 16.49 22.39
CA LEU A 13 -10.88 16.35 22.00
C LEU A 13 -10.55 14.91 21.58
N LEU A 14 -11.01 13.91 22.33
CA LEU A 14 -10.84 12.49 21.94
C LEU A 14 -11.49 12.17 20.60
N TYR A 15 -12.70 12.70 20.34
CA TYR A 15 -13.41 12.48 19.09
C TYR A 15 -12.68 13.12 17.90
N CYS A 16 -12.15 14.33 18.07
CA CYS A 16 -11.33 14.99 17.04
C CYS A 16 -10.04 14.22 16.72
N ILE A 17 -9.39 13.63 17.73
CA ILE A 17 -8.17 12.82 17.52
C ILE A 17 -8.48 11.57 16.69
N THR A 18 -9.62 10.90 16.94
CA THR A 18 -10.03 9.73 16.15
C THR A 18 -10.47 10.07 14.72
N TYR A 19 -11.00 11.28 14.49
CA TYR A 19 -11.42 11.71 13.15
C TYR A 19 -10.24 12.20 12.28
N ALA A 20 -9.15 12.62 12.93
CA ALA A 20 -7.91 13.03 12.26
C ALA A 20 -6.99 11.86 11.88
N GLN A 21 -7.44 10.61 12.08
CA GLN A 21 -6.70 9.43 11.65
C GLN A 21 -6.50 9.51 10.13
N GLU A 22 -5.23 9.46 9.71
CA GLU A 22 -4.85 9.51 8.30
C GLU A 22 -5.64 8.46 7.51
N LYS A 23 -6.46 8.93 6.58
CA LYS A 23 -7.12 8.08 5.61
C LYS A 23 -6.21 7.98 4.39
N ILE A 24 -5.85 6.76 4.02
CA ILE A 24 -5.24 6.51 2.72
C ILE A 24 -6.33 6.56 1.67
N GLU A 25 -6.10 7.31 0.58
CA GLU A 25 -7.05 7.38 -0.52
C GLU A 25 -6.99 6.10 -1.37
N SER A 26 -8.10 5.71 -1.98
CA SER A 26 -8.12 4.66 -2.99
C SER A 26 -7.16 5.01 -4.15
N GLY A 27 -6.48 4.00 -4.68
CA GLY A 27 -5.48 4.16 -5.72
C GLY A 27 -4.31 3.19 -5.60
N VAL A 28 -3.35 3.30 -6.51
CA VAL A 28 -2.17 2.44 -6.52
C VAL A 28 -1.01 3.16 -5.84
N TYR A 29 -0.37 2.46 -4.92
CA TYR A 29 0.79 2.92 -4.17
C TYR A 29 1.98 2.03 -4.46
N ILE A 30 3.16 2.63 -4.48
CA ILE A 30 4.41 1.93 -4.70
C ILE A 30 5.41 2.25 -3.59
N THR A 31 6.17 1.26 -3.15
CA THR A 31 7.27 1.48 -2.20
C THR A 31 8.40 2.28 -2.82
N THR A 32 9.25 2.89 -1.98
CA THR A 32 10.39 3.70 -2.44
C THR A 32 11.36 2.94 -3.35
N ASP A 33 11.55 1.64 -3.12
CA ASP A 33 12.37 0.76 -3.97
C ASP A 33 11.73 0.41 -5.32
N LYS A 34 10.47 0.81 -5.52
CA LYS A 34 9.66 0.59 -6.73
C LYS A 34 9.37 -0.88 -7.03
N LEU A 35 9.47 -1.78 -6.05
CA LEU A 35 9.28 -3.22 -6.26
C LEU A 35 7.96 -3.78 -5.71
N LYS A 36 7.29 -3.05 -4.81
CA LYS A 36 6.04 -3.50 -4.21
C LYS A 36 4.92 -2.53 -4.54
N TYR A 37 3.80 -3.08 -4.98
CA TYR A 37 2.61 -2.35 -5.37
C TYR A 37 1.48 -2.72 -4.44
N ILE A 38 0.77 -1.72 -3.95
CA ILE A 38 -0.40 -1.86 -3.10
C ILE A 38 -1.53 -1.08 -3.76
N THR A 39 -2.53 -1.78 -4.27
CA THR A 39 -3.75 -1.15 -4.79
C THR A 39 -4.75 -1.07 -3.64
N ILE A 40 -4.97 0.13 -3.13
CA ILE A 40 -6.03 0.43 -2.16
C ILE A 40 -7.34 0.55 -2.92
N LYS A 41 -8.31 -0.27 -2.51
CA LYS A 41 -9.67 -0.25 -3.01
C LYS A 41 -10.61 0.32 -1.95
N ASP A 42 -11.82 0.60 -2.38
CA ASP A 42 -12.91 0.91 -1.47
C ASP A 42 -13.20 -0.30 -0.54
N ASP A 43 -13.95 -0.06 0.53
CA ASP A 43 -14.35 -1.07 1.52
C ASP A 43 -13.18 -1.78 2.23
N PHE A 44 -12.08 -1.07 2.47
CA PHE A 44 -10.91 -1.56 3.20
C PHE A 44 -10.23 -2.77 2.56
N GLN A 45 -10.31 -2.90 1.23
CA GLN A 45 -9.70 -3.99 0.49
C GLN A 45 -8.41 -3.57 -0.19
N PHE A 46 -7.52 -4.54 -0.43
CA PHE A 46 -6.29 -4.29 -1.18
C PHE A 46 -5.95 -5.42 -2.16
N ASP A 47 -5.20 -5.08 -3.20
CA ASP A 47 -4.35 -6.03 -3.95
C ASP A 47 -2.88 -5.68 -3.75
N TYR A 48 -2.01 -6.69 -3.76
CA TYR A 48 -0.59 -6.56 -3.50
C TYR A 48 0.23 -7.38 -4.48
N ILE A 49 1.28 -6.76 -5.01
CA ILE A 49 2.19 -7.40 -5.98
C ILE A 49 3.64 -7.06 -5.61
N VAL A 50 4.51 -8.07 -5.62
CA VAL A 50 5.95 -7.91 -5.43
C VAL A 50 6.70 -8.40 -6.67
N TYR A 51 7.65 -7.62 -7.13
CA TYR A 51 8.54 -7.97 -8.23
C TYR A 51 9.97 -8.23 -7.75
N SER A 52 10.64 -9.24 -8.31
CA SER A 52 12.08 -9.43 -8.11
C SER A 52 12.89 -8.52 -9.04
N GLY A 53 13.66 -7.61 -8.46
CA GLY A 53 14.71 -6.83 -9.15
C GLY A 53 14.22 -5.68 -10.01
N TYR A 54 13.21 -5.87 -10.88
CA TYR A 54 12.66 -4.82 -11.74
C TYR A 54 11.14 -4.88 -11.85
N SER A 55 10.51 -3.70 -11.79
CA SER A 55 9.07 -3.54 -11.94
C SER A 55 8.67 -2.83 -13.25
N PRO A 56 7.39 -2.93 -13.66
CA PRO A 56 6.88 -2.18 -14.81
C PRO A 56 7.11 -0.67 -14.73
N TYR A 57 7.05 -0.10 -13.52
CA TYR A 57 7.27 1.34 -13.32
C TYR A 57 8.71 1.75 -13.63
N MET A 58 9.70 0.99 -13.15
CA MET A 58 11.12 1.27 -13.42
C MET A 58 11.44 1.24 -14.92
N ILE A 59 10.86 0.28 -15.66
CA ILE A 59 11.04 0.17 -17.11
C ILE A 59 10.37 1.34 -17.84
N ASN A 60 9.17 1.73 -17.43
CA ASN A 60 8.49 2.88 -18.02
C ASN A 60 9.25 4.19 -17.79
N GLU A 61 9.79 4.41 -16.59
CA GLU A 61 10.66 5.55 -16.31
C GLU A 61 11.92 5.56 -17.18
N GLN A 62 12.57 4.40 -17.34
CA GLN A 62 13.74 4.27 -18.20
C GLN A 62 13.39 4.59 -19.66
N ARG A 63 12.28 4.05 -20.18
CA ARG A 63 11.81 4.31 -21.55
C ARG A 63 11.48 5.78 -21.78
N LYS A 64 10.92 6.50 -20.79
CA LYS A 64 10.67 7.94 -20.89
C LYS A 64 11.99 8.75 -21.01
N LYS A 65 13.06 8.27 -20.39
CA LYS A 65 14.40 8.89 -20.42
C LYS A 65 15.16 8.55 -21.71
N GLU A 66 14.89 7.41 -22.33
CA GLU A 66 15.49 7.00 -23.59
C GLU A 66 14.80 7.68 -24.79
N LYS A 67 15.49 8.61 -25.47
CA LYS A 67 14.99 9.27 -26.70
C LYS A 67 14.81 8.33 -27.91
N THR A 68 15.20 7.07 -27.80
CA THR A 68 15.16 6.10 -28.90
C THR A 68 14.27 4.91 -28.51
N SER A 69 13.19 4.70 -29.26
CA SER A 69 12.30 3.56 -29.06
C SER A 69 13.03 2.26 -29.40
N ARG A 70 13.56 1.55 -28.41
CA ARG A 70 14.02 0.17 -28.60
C ARG A 70 12.80 -0.73 -28.73
N THR A 71 12.30 -0.85 -29.95
CA THR A 71 11.21 -1.77 -30.31
C THR A 71 11.81 -3.07 -30.82
N CYS A 72 11.58 -4.14 -30.05
CA CYS A 72 11.03 -5.44 -30.48
C CYS A 72 11.37 -6.50 -29.43
N GLY A 73 10.51 -6.62 -28.43
CA GLY A 73 10.60 -7.63 -27.38
C GLY A 73 9.51 -7.42 -26.32
N VAL A 74 8.86 -8.49 -25.88
CA VAL A 74 8.00 -8.46 -24.69
C VAL A 74 8.91 -8.48 -23.47
N VAL A 75 8.86 -7.43 -22.65
CA VAL A 75 9.55 -7.43 -21.35
C VAL A 75 8.66 -8.20 -20.38
N GLY A 76 9.10 -9.40 -20.00
CA GLY A 76 8.48 -10.17 -18.94
C GLY A 76 8.99 -9.71 -17.58
N TYR A 77 8.10 -9.68 -16.59
CA TYR A 77 8.43 -9.39 -15.20
C TYR A 77 8.26 -10.67 -14.38
N ILE A 78 9.19 -10.92 -13.46
CA ILE A 78 9.03 -12.01 -12.51
C ILE A 78 8.36 -11.42 -11.28
N GLY A 79 7.08 -11.78 -11.11
CA GLY A 79 6.36 -11.52 -9.88
C GLY A 79 6.76 -12.58 -8.85
N ASP A 80 7.27 -12.14 -7.70
CA ASP A 80 7.62 -13.03 -6.60
C ASP A 80 6.40 -13.37 -5.75
N LEU A 81 5.45 -12.44 -5.64
CA LEU A 81 4.32 -12.57 -4.74
C LEU A 81 3.11 -11.79 -5.27
N TYR A 82 1.93 -12.42 -5.18
CA TYR A 82 0.64 -11.79 -5.40
C TYR A 82 -0.28 -12.13 -4.23
N GLY A 83 -1.07 -11.16 -3.78
CA GLY A 83 -2.06 -11.39 -2.74
C GLY A 83 -3.12 -10.30 -2.69
N ASN A 84 -4.21 -10.59 -2.01
CA ASN A 84 -5.26 -9.62 -1.71
C ASN A 84 -5.78 -9.85 -0.30
N GLY A 85 -6.55 -8.88 0.20
CA GLY A 85 -7.12 -9.00 1.54
C GLY A 85 -7.77 -7.73 2.04
N THR A 86 -7.75 -7.56 3.35
CA THR A 86 -8.27 -6.39 4.05
C THR A 86 -7.13 -5.58 4.67
N TYR A 87 -7.32 -4.28 4.79
CA TYR A 87 -6.34 -3.42 5.45
C TYR A 87 -6.97 -2.58 6.56
N HIS A 88 -6.12 -2.14 7.47
CA HIS A 88 -6.46 -1.10 8.44
C HIS A 88 -5.28 -0.14 8.60
N ILE A 89 -5.56 1.06 9.12
CA ILE A 89 -4.55 2.09 9.36
C ILE A 89 -4.48 2.35 10.86
N LEU A 90 -3.28 2.38 11.40
CA LEU A 90 -3.04 2.75 12.79
C LEU A 90 -1.73 3.53 12.87
N ASP A 91 -1.76 4.71 13.48
CA ASP A 91 -0.58 5.56 13.70
C ASP A 91 0.27 5.81 12.44
N GLY A 92 -0.38 6.15 11.32
CA GLY A 92 0.30 6.43 10.04
C GLY A 92 0.84 5.19 9.33
N LYS A 93 0.55 3.98 9.85
CA LYS A 93 0.95 2.71 9.26
C LYS A 93 -0.22 2.00 8.64
N LEU A 94 0.00 1.45 7.45
CA LEU A 94 -0.89 0.58 6.71
C LEU A 94 -0.58 -0.88 7.05
N PHE A 95 -1.56 -1.58 7.63
CA PHE A 95 -1.48 -3.00 7.95
C PHE A 95 -2.28 -3.79 6.92
N LEU A 96 -1.64 -4.77 6.28
CA LEU A 96 -2.24 -5.64 5.28
C LEU A 96 -2.47 -7.04 5.86
N GLU A 97 -3.73 -7.47 5.85
CA GLU A 97 -4.17 -8.79 6.27
C GLU A 97 -4.56 -9.61 5.03
N PHE A 98 -3.70 -10.54 4.65
CA PHE A 98 -3.87 -11.34 3.44
C PHE A 98 -4.95 -12.42 3.62
N LYS A 99 -5.79 -12.60 2.59
CA LYS A 99 -6.69 -13.75 2.49
C LYS A 99 -5.86 -14.98 2.12
N VAL A 100 -6.00 -16.04 2.91
CA VAL A 100 -5.19 -17.27 2.81
C VAL A 100 -5.53 -18.10 1.56
N ASP A 101 -6.71 -17.91 0.96
CA ASP A 101 -7.23 -18.77 -0.12
C ASP A 101 -6.60 -18.55 -1.52
N TYR A 102 -5.79 -17.51 -1.74
CA TYR A 102 -5.18 -17.17 -3.04
C TYR A 102 -3.66 -17.45 -3.13
N LEU A 103 -3.15 -18.39 -2.32
CA LEU A 103 -1.74 -18.77 -2.34
C LEU A 103 -1.43 -19.77 -3.48
N SER A 104 -1.17 -19.27 -4.69
CA SER A 104 -0.74 -20.12 -5.79
C SER A 104 0.72 -20.58 -5.62
N SER A 105 0.88 -21.76 -5.02
CA SER A 105 2.00 -22.72 -5.15
C SER A 105 3.44 -22.27 -4.80
N ARG A 106 4.04 -23.07 -3.90
CA ARG A 106 5.44 -23.11 -3.40
C ARG A 106 5.70 -22.16 -2.24
N GLU A 107 5.73 -22.76 -1.05
CA GLU A 107 6.11 -22.17 0.25
C GLU A 107 5.37 -20.88 0.57
N ILE A 108 4.40 -20.98 1.50
CA ILE A 108 3.79 -19.80 2.07
C ILE A 108 4.92 -18.99 2.71
N ASP A 109 5.33 -17.90 2.05
CA ASP A 109 6.28 -16.95 2.63
C ASP A 109 5.66 -16.49 3.94
N ARG A 110 6.34 -16.74 5.08
CA ARG A 110 5.83 -16.40 6.41
C ARG A 110 5.40 -14.93 6.49
N ARG A 111 5.98 -14.07 5.66
CA ARG A 111 5.61 -12.66 5.49
C ARG A 111 4.14 -12.43 5.14
N LEU A 112 3.48 -13.38 4.47
CA LEU A 112 2.04 -13.30 4.16
C LEU A 112 1.16 -13.72 5.35
N ILE A 113 1.65 -14.60 6.21
CA ILE A 113 0.94 -15.09 7.40
C ILE A 113 1.00 -14.05 8.53
N GLU A 114 2.13 -13.35 8.66
CA GLU A 114 2.37 -12.38 9.73
C GLU A 114 1.80 -10.98 9.43
N GLY A 115 1.23 -10.79 8.24
CA GLY A 115 0.78 -9.49 7.75
C GLY A 115 1.96 -8.62 7.31
N CYS A 116 1.68 -7.65 6.42
CA CYS A 116 2.68 -6.67 5.99
C CYS A 116 2.32 -5.29 6.53
N VAL A 117 3.33 -4.57 7.04
CA VAL A 117 3.17 -3.23 7.59
C VAL A 117 4.01 -2.24 6.80
N PHE A 118 3.41 -1.13 6.40
CA PHE A 118 4.05 -0.05 5.66
C PHE A 118 3.83 1.28 6.36
N GLU A 119 4.88 2.10 6.48
CA GLU A 119 4.71 3.51 6.80
C GLU A 119 4.07 4.21 5.60
N ILE A 120 2.92 4.86 5.76
CA ILE A 120 2.22 5.52 4.64
C ILE A 120 3.10 6.60 4.01
N SER A 121 3.92 7.28 4.83
CA SER A 121 4.91 8.27 4.37
C SER A 121 5.99 7.72 3.43
N GLN A 122 6.20 6.40 3.39
CA GLN A 122 7.16 5.74 2.49
C GLN A 122 6.51 5.23 1.20
N LEU A 123 5.20 5.36 1.08
CA LEU A 123 4.43 4.98 -0.09
C LEU A 123 4.26 6.19 -1.01
N GLU A 124 4.51 5.99 -2.29
CA GLU A 124 4.23 6.97 -3.32
C GLU A 124 2.96 6.55 -4.07
N LYS A 125 1.95 7.43 -4.11
CA LYS A 125 0.78 7.22 -4.95
C LYS A 125 1.16 7.42 -6.40
N ILE A 126 0.89 6.43 -7.25
CA ILE A 126 1.09 6.54 -8.69
C ILE A 126 -0.26 6.82 -9.35
N GLU A 127 -0.33 7.91 -10.11
CA GLU A 127 -1.49 8.25 -10.94
C GLU A 127 -1.36 7.48 -12.27
N GLU A 128 -2.41 6.74 -12.65
CA GLU A 128 -2.54 6.14 -13.99
C GLU A 128 -2.97 7.18 -15.04
#